data_AF-A0A6A5RN76-F1
#
_entry.id   AF-A0A6A5RN76-F1
#
_cell.length_a   1.000
_cell.length_b   1.000
_cell.length_c   1.000
_cell.angle_alpha   90.00
_cell.angle_beta   90.00
_cell.angle_gamma   90.00
#
_symmetry.space_group_name_H-M   'P 1'
#
loop_
_entity.id
_entity.type
_entity.pdbx_description
1 polymer ?
#
loop_
_entity_poly.entity_id
_entity_poly.type
_entity_poly.pdbx_seq_one_letter_code
_entity_poly.pdbx_strand_id
1 'polypeptide(L)'
;MALIDRVPGDLDLYIGGMFTLRRREALQQANITHVLSVLRTPLDQELFSPFKHHVVEVDDVEDENLLEQFPATNQFIQEGLDGGGGVLVHCAMGKSRSATVVIAYLMQKHNITPLEALSHVRQARSIVEPNEGFWKQLELYGDMQMPENVEETPAYQRWVYQRQLELSRACAQAPEADKIRFEDEHVTEQTSGFEMRCRKCSRRPLATSQYLTSHSQDTSKTKCAHYFVDPLSWMRPELEQGKLEGRIECPNCHSNVGKYAWQGMQCSCGDWMVPGISLAKGRIDEARKGGVSSIRRPPGAPGAPLPNQNAGLENL
;
A
#
# COMPACT_ATOMS: atom_id res chain seq x y z
N MET A 1 -34.11 -5.51 26.72
CA MET A 1 -32.64 -5.35 26.64
C MET A 1 -32.21 -5.96 25.32
N ALA A 2 -31.56 -5.19 24.45
CA ALA A 2 -31.13 -5.68 23.13
C ALA A 2 -30.27 -6.95 23.32
N LEU A 3 -30.74 -8.06 22.75
CA LEU A 3 -30.09 -9.37 22.85
C LEU A 3 -28.93 -9.54 21.86
N ILE A 4 -28.68 -8.53 21.03
CA ILE A 4 -27.61 -8.49 20.03
C ILE A 4 -27.01 -7.07 20.03
N ASP A 5 -25.72 -6.97 19.74
CA ASP A 5 -24.97 -5.73 19.88
C ASP A 5 -25.16 -4.86 18.63
N ARG A 6 -26.02 -3.83 18.72
CA ARG A 6 -26.23 -2.83 17.66
C ARG A 6 -25.15 -1.76 17.76
N VAL A 7 -24.45 -1.49 16.67
CA VAL A 7 -23.51 -0.37 16.56
C VAL A 7 -24.28 0.93 16.77
N PRO A 8 -23.81 1.88 17.61
CA PRO A 8 -24.51 3.13 17.81
C PRO A 8 -24.57 3.95 16.52
N GLY A 9 -25.70 4.63 16.30
CA GLY A 9 -25.91 5.45 15.12
C GLY A 9 -27.30 5.24 14.50
N ASP A 10 -27.46 5.77 13.31
CA ASP A 10 -28.64 5.70 12.46
C ASP A 10 -28.77 4.35 11.73
N LEU A 11 -27.68 3.57 11.66
CA LEU A 11 -27.64 2.31 10.93
C LEU A 11 -28.15 1.13 11.76
N ASP A 12 -28.92 0.24 11.14
CA ASP A 12 -29.28 -1.07 11.69
C ASP A 12 -28.16 -2.10 11.44
N LEU A 13 -26.97 -1.77 11.92
CA LEU A 13 -25.77 -2.59 11.82
C LEU A 13 -25.46 -3.25 13.17
N TYR A 14 -25.24 -4.56 13.15
CA TYR A 14 -25.05 -5.39 14.33
C TYR A 14 -23.75 -6.20 14.24
N ILE A 15 -23.10 -6.41 15.38
CA ILE A 15 -21.88 -7.23 15.48
C ILE A 15 -22.08 -8.39 16.45
N GLY A 16 -21.49 -9.55 16.15
CA GLY A 16 -21.66 -10.73 17.01
C GLY A 16 -20.62 -11.83 16.85
N GLY A 17 -20.73 -12.84 17.73
CA GLY A 17 -20.04 -14.12 17.56
C GLY A 17 -20.96 -15.18 16.98
N MET A 18 -20.47 -16.41 16.79
CA MET A 18 -21.25 -17.50 16.19
C MET A 18 -22.56 -17.80 16.94
N PHE A 19 -22.57 -17.65 18.26
CA PHE A 19 -23.76 -17.91 19.06
C PHE A 19 -24.87 -16.87 18.87
N THR A 20 -24.57 -15.70 18.27
CA THR A 20 -25.58 -14.69 17.95
C THR A 20 -26.62 -15.22 16.98
N LEU A 21 -26.23 -16.06 16.01
CA LEU A 21 -27.14 -16.65 15.04
C LEU A 21 -28.18 -17.58 15.66
N ARG A 22 -27.91 -18.15 16.82
CA ARG A 22 -28.86 -19.04 17.52
C ARG A 22 -30.01 -18.27 18.18
N ARG A 23 -29.94 -16.93 18.25
CA ARG A 23 -30.93 -16.08 18.91
C ARG A 23 -32.04 -15.64 17.94
N ARG A 24 -32.80 -16.59 17.40
CA ARG A 24 -33.81 -16.35 16.34
C ARG A 24 -34.79 -15.21 16.64
N GLU A 25 -35.35 -15.18 17.85
CA GLU A 25 -36.29 -14.12 18.27
C GLU A 25 -35.63 -12.73 18.27
N ALA A 26 -34.37 -12.63 18.70
CA ALA A 26 -33.65 -11.36 18.74
C ALA A 26 -33.31 -10.86 17.32
N LEU A 27 -32.94 -11.77 16.40
CA LEU A 27 -32.69 -11.44 15.01
C LEU A 27 -33.98 -10.96 14.30
N GLN A 28 -35.11 -11.60 14.60
CA GLN A 28 -36.42 -11.18 14.09
C GLN A 28 -36.83 -9.81 14.64
N GLN A 29 -36.67 -9.57 15.94
CA GLN A 29 -36.97 -8.26 16.55
C GLN A 29 -36.10 -7.13 16.00
N ALA A 30 -34.86 -7.44 15.63
CA ALA A 30 -33.93 -6.51 15.00
C ALA A 30 -34.09 -6.39 13.48
N ASN A 31 -35.11 -7.06 12.89
CA ASN A 31 -35.36 -7.09 11.46
C ASN A 31 -34.11 -7.49 10.63
N ILE A 32 -33.31 -8.44 11.12
CA ILE A 32 -32.11 -8.88 10.41
C ILE A 32 -32.52 -9.57 9.10
N THR A 33 -32.02 -9.07 7.98
CA THR A 33 -32.25 -9.63 6.64
C THR A 33 -30.96 -10.14 5.99
N HIS A 34 -29.81 -9.60 6.40
CA HIS A 34 -28.50 -9.92 5.86
C HIS A 34 -27.54 -10.40 6.95
N VAL A 35 -26.77 -11.44 6.64
CA VAL A 35 -25.76 -12.01 7.54
C VAL A 35 -24.42 -12.13 6.81
N LEU A 36 -23.42 -11.41 7.32
CA LEU A 36 -22.04 -11.48 6.85
C LEU A 36 -21.20 -12.32 7.82
N SER A 37 -20.72 -13.47 7.33
CA SER A 37 -19.89 -14.41 8.08
C SER A 37 -18.41 -14.19 7.74
N VAL A 38 -17.61 -13.73 8.70
CA VAL A 38 -16.16 -13.47 8.52
C VAL A 38 -15.37 -14.51 9.31
N LEU A 39 -15.45 -15.76 8.84
CA LEU A 39 -14.79 -16.93 9.41
C LEU A 39 -14.91 -18.12 8.45
N ARG A 40 -13.95 -19.05 8.51
CA ARG A 40 -14.08 -20.35 7.85
C ARG A 40 -15.04 -21.23 8.64
N THR A 41 -16.24 -21.46 8.10
CA THR A 41 -17.26 -22.32 8.73
C THR A 41 -18.16 -22.96 7.69
N PRO A 42 -18.54 -24.24 7.84
CA PRO A 42 -19.63 -24.80 7.07
C PRO A 42 -20.93 -24.06 7.41
N LEU A 43 -21.72 -23.73 6.38
CA LEU A 43 -23.03 -23.11 6.56
C LEU A 43 -24.06 -24.15 6.95
N ASP A 44 -24.73 -23.91 8.09
CA ASP A 44 -25.92 -24.66 8.49
C ASP A 44 -27.12 -24.14 7.69
N GLN A 45 -27.57 -24.90 6.70
CA GLN A 45 -28.62 -24.46 5.77
C GLN A 45 -29.91 -24.02 6.49
N GLU A 46 -30.29 -24.66 7.59
CA GLU A 46 -31.51 -24.30 8.34
C GLU A 46 -31.34 -23.00 9.14
N LEU A 47 -30.14 -22.72 9.62
CA LEU A 47 -29.84 -21.52 10.39
C LEU A 47 -29.81 -20.27 9.48
N PHE A 48 -29.30 -20.43 8.26
CA PHE A 48 -29.07 -19.32 7.32
C PHE A 48 -30.20 -19.13 6.29
N SER A 49 -31.15 -20.07 6.15
CA SER A 49 -32.23 -20.00 5.16
C SER A 49 -33.06 -18.70 5.16
N PRO A 50 -33.33 -18.01 6.29
CA PRO A 50 -34.16 -16.80 6.25
C PRO A 50 -33.39 -15.53 5.86
N PHE A 51 -32.06 -15.60 5.68
CA PHE A 51 -31.21 -14.44 5.45
C PHE A 51 -30.50 -14.51 4.11
N LYS A 52 -30.27 -13.35 3.47
CA LYS A 52 -29.22 -13.24 2.45
C LYS A 52 -27.89 -13.33 3.18
N HIS A 53 -26.98 -14.19 2.72
CA HIS A 53 -25.70 -14.38 3.39
C HIS A 53 -24.53 -14.18 2.44
N HIS A 54 -23.44 -13.68 3.00
CA HIS A 54 -22.14 -13.61 2.35
C HIS A 54 -21.08 -14.15 3.32
N VAL A 55 -20.14 -14.94 2.79
CA VAL A 55 -19.12 -15.61 3.59
C VAL A 55 -17.76 -15.18 3.08
N VAL A 56 -16.95 -14.66 4.01
CA VAL A 56 -15.52 -14.39 3.81
C VAL A 56 -14.76 -15.43 4.63
N GLU A 57 -14.15 -16.38 3.94
CA GLU A 57 -13.41 -17.48 4.57
C GLU A 57 -12.02 -17.02 5.00
N VAL A 58 -11.89 -16.62 6.27
CA VAL A 58 -10.62 -16.11 6.80
C VAL A 58 -10.38 -16.56 8.25
N ASP A 59 -9.12 -16.84 8.57
CA ASP A 59 -8.68 -17.17 9.93
C ASP A 59 -8.28 -15.91 10.73
N ASP A 60 -8.23 -16.02 12.06
CA ASP A 60 -7.93 -14.87 12.93
C ASP A 60 -6.43 -14.78 13.24
N VAL A 61 -5.65 -14.57 12.19
CA VAL A 61 -4.19 -14.49 12.23
C VAL A 61 -3.71 -13.23 11.49
N GLU A 62 -2.50 -12.77 11.82
CA GLU A 62 -1.99 -11.48 11.34
C GLU A 62 -1.59 -11.49 9.85
N ASP A 63 -1.38 -12.67 9.28
CA ASP A 63 -0.98 -12.91 7.90
C ASP A 63 -2.18 -13.23 6.97
N GLU A 64 -3.41 -13.05 7.43
CA GLU A 64 -4.59 -13.13 6.56
C GLU A 64 -4.86 -11.80 5.85
N ASN A 65 -5.34 -11.84 4.60
CA ASN A 65 -5.66 -10.64 3.83
C ASN A 65 -7.16 -10.35 3.82
N LEU A 66 -7.61 -9.51 4.76
CA LEU A 66 -9.00 -9.02 4.78
C LEU A 66 -9.18 -7.76 3.93
N LEU A 67 -8.12 -7.00 3.66
CA LEU A 67 -8.17 -5.72 2.98
C LEU A 67 -8.78 -5.81 1.58
N GLU A 68 -8.45 -6.85 0.82
CA GLU A 68 -9.06 -7.11 -0.50
C GLU A 68 -10.58 -7.38 -0.44
N GLN A 69 -11.08 -7.83 0.71
CA GLN A 69 -12.48 -8.19 0.89
C GLN A 69 -13.34 -6.98 1.27
N PHE A 70 -12.73 -5.87 1.71
CA PHE A 70 -13.45 -4.69 2.19
C PHE A 70 -14.48 -4.14 1.19
N PRO A 71 -14.17 -3.96 -0.11
CA PRO A 71 -15.17 -3.49 -1.08
C PRO A 71 -16.42 -4.39 -1.14
N ALA A 72 -16.22 -5.70 -1.28
CA ALA A 72 -17.32 -6.66 -1.38
C ALA A 72 -18.14 -6.70 -0.08
N THR A 73 -17.48 -6.68 1.08
CA THR A 73 -18.17 -6.67 2.37
C THR A 73 -18.93 -5.37 2.63
N ASN A 74 -18.35 -4.22 2.25
CA ASN A 74 -18.98 -2.92 2.42
C ASN A 74 -20.21 -2.79 1.53
N GLN A 75 -20.11 -3.26 0.27
CA GLN A 75 -21.24 -3.34 -0.63
C GLN A 75 -22.35 -4.22 -0.05
N PHE A 76 -22.02 -5.42 0.44
CA PHE A 76 -23.02 -6.32 1.03
C PHE A 76 -23.73 -5.71 2.24
N ILE A 77 -23.00 -5.01 3.11
CA ILE A 77 -23.58 -4.29 4.25
C ILE A 77 -24.50 -3.17 3.76
N GLN A 78 -24.03 -2.37 2.80
CA GLN A 78 -24.80 -1.25 2.26
C GLN A 78 -26.10 -1.73 1.59
N GLU A 79 -26.05 -2.80 0.80
CA GLU A 79 -27.23 -3.43 0.18
C GLU A 79 -28.29 -3.83 1.21
N GLY A 80 -27.87 -4.40 2.34
CA GLY A 80 -28.80 -4.82 3.40
C GLY A 80 -29.48 -3.64 4.09
N LEU A 81 -28.71 -2.58 4.35
CA LEU A 81 -29.21 -1.35 4.97
C LEU A 81 -30.15 -0.58 4.03
N ASP A 82 -29.81 -0.47 2.74
CA ASP A 82 -30.65 0.20 1.73
C ASP A 82 -31.96 -0.56 1.49
N GLY A 83 -31.98 -1.87 1.71
CA GLY A 83 -33.19 -2.68 1.73
C GLY A 83 -34.11 -2.45 2.93
N GLY A 84 -33.74 -1.57 3.86
CA GLY A 84 -34.51 -1.29 5.09
C GLY A 84 -34.45 -2.41 6.13
N GLY A 85 -33.49 -3.34 5.99
CA GLY A 85 -33.28 -4.43 6.93
C GLY A 85 -32.03 -4.22 7.78
N GLY A 86 -31.94 -4.99 8.86
CA GLY A 86 -30.75 -5.05 9.69
C GLY A 86 -29.68 -5.99 9.12
N VAL A 87 -28.42 -5.64 9.33
CA VAL A 87 -27.25 -6.42 8.89
C VAL A 87 -26.48 -6.92 10.10
N LEU A 88 -26.29 -8.24 10.20
CA LEU A 88 -25.43 -8.84 11.21
C LEU A 88 -24.07 -9.22 10.60
N VAL A 89 -23.00 -8.68 11.14
CA VAL A 89 -21.62 -9.09 10.82
C VAL A 89 -21.06 -9.89 11.98
N HIS A 90 -20.66 -11.14 11.75
CA HIS A 90 -20.18 -12.01 12.80
C HIS A 90 -18.94 -12.81 12.42
N CYS A 91 -18.17 -13.21 13.44
CA CYS A 91 -17.08 -14.17 13.32
C CYS A 91 -17.23 -15.24 14.42
N ALA A 92 -16.13 -15.83 14.90
CA ALA A 92 -16.14 -16.75 16.04
C ALA A 92 -16.61 -16.04 17.33
N MET A 93 -15.86 -15.03 17.78
CA MET A 93 -16.07 -14.33 19.05
C MET A 93 -16.73 -12.96 18.91
N GLY A 94 -16.85 -12.42 17.70
CA GLY A 94 -17.24 -11.02 17.50
C GLY A 94 -16.21 -10.03 18.05
N LYS A 95 -14.91 -10.35 17.93
CA LYS A 95 -13.80 -9.59 18.54
C LYS A 95 -12.89 -8.95 17.49
N SER A 96 -12.37 -9.75 16.57
CA SER A 96 -11.31 -9.36 15.62
C SER A 96 -11.87 -9.28 14.18
N ARG A 97 -11.86 -10.38 13.40
CA ARG A 97 -12.37 -10.45 12.00
C ARG A 97 -13.63 -9.65 11.68
N SER A 98 -14.74 -9.93 12.38
CA SER A 98 -16.00 -9.23 12.14
C SER A 98 -15.94 -7.77 12.53
N ALA A 99 -15.16 -7.43 13.56
CA ALA A 99 -14.97 -6.05 13.96
C ALA A 99 -14.15 -5.29 12.92
N THR A 100 -13.10 -5.90 12.36
CA THR A 100 -12.31 -5.33 11.26
C THR A 100 -13.22 -4.92 10.10
N VAL A 101 -14.11 -5.81 9.66
CA VAL A 101 -15.06 -5.51 8.56
C VAL A 101 -16.04 -4.40 8.93
N VAL A 102 -16.61 -4.43 10.14
CA VAL A 102 -17.51 -3.35 10.60
C VAL A 102 -16.77 -2.01 10.66
N ILE A 103 -15.53 -1.99 11.15
CA ILE A 103 -14.69 -0.78 11.21
C ILE A 103 -14.42 -0.27 9.79
N ALA A 104 -14.02 -1.13 8.86
CA ALA A 104 -13.77 -0.76 7.46
C ALA A 104 -15.01 -0.15 6.80
N TYR A 105 -16.20 -0.71 7.05
CA TYR A 105 -17.46 -0.15 6.57
C TYR A 105 -17.75 1.23 7.17
N LEU A 106 -17.62 1.39 8.49
CA LEU A 106 -17.85 2.69 9.14
C LEU A 106 -16.86 3.77 8.67
N MET A 107 -15.60 3.39 8.47
CA MET A 107 -14.58 4.27 7.91
C MET A 107 -15.04 4.79 6.54
N GLN A 108 -15.41 3.90 5.61
CA GLN A 108 -15.85 4.30 4.27
C GLN A 108 -17.16 5.09 4.29
N LYS A 109 -18.15 4.66 5.10
CA LYS A 109 -19.48 5.26 5.17
C LYS A 109 -19.47 6.68 5.74
N HIS A 110 -18.65 6.92 6.76
CA HIS A 110 -18.63 8.18 7.49
C HIS A 110 -17.36 9.00 7.25
N ASN A 111 -16.42 8.49 6.46
CA ASN A 111 -15.12 9.10 6.19
C ASN A 111 -14.36 9.44 7.49
N ILE A 112 -14.26 8.45 8.39
CA ILE A 112 -13.62 8.57 9.71
C ILE A 112 -12.39 7.66 9.81
N THR A 113 -11.51 7.94 10.77
CA THR A 113 -10.31 7.15 11.02
C THR A 113 -10.62 5.76 11.61
N PRO A 114 -9.70 4.78 11.49
CA PRO A 114 -9.86 3.47 12.13
C PRO A 114 -10.11 3.55 13.63
N LEU A 115 -9.47 4.51 14.32
CA LEU A 115 -9.57 4.68 15.77
C LEU A 115 -10.94 5.23 16.20
N GLU A 116 -11.49 6.17 15.44
CA GLU A 116 -12.85 6.69 15.65
C GLU A 116 -13.86 5.56 15.44
N ALA A 117 -13.79 4.86 14.30
CA ALA A 117 -14.67 3.74 13.99
C ALA A 117 -14.58 2.62 15.06
N LEU A 118 -13.38 2.24 15.51
CA LEU A 118 -13.19 1.30 16.61
C LEU A 118 -13.89 1.76 17.90
N SER A 119 -13.81 3.05 18.21
CA SER A 119 -14.46 3.64 19.39
C SER A 119 -15.99 3.57 19.31
N HIS A 120 -16.57 3.71 18.11
CA HIS A 120 -18.00 3.49 17.89
C HIS A 120 -18.39 2.03 18.09
N VAL A 121 -17.65 1.08 17.52
CA VAL A 121 -17.98 -0.35 17.64
C VAL A 121 -17.84 -0.82 19.10
N ARG A 122 -16.85 -0.33 19.84
CA ARG A 122 -16.64 -0.69 21.26
C ARG A 122 -17.76 -0.24 22.19
N GLN A 123 -18.54 0.78 21.82
CA GLN A 123 -19.74 1.17 22.58
C GLN A 123 -20.84 0.11 22.50
N ALA A 124 -20.94 -0.61 21.38
CA ALA A 124 -21.85 -1.76 21.25
C ALA A 124 -21.24 -3.01 21.90
N ARG A 125 -19.95 -3.25 21.67
CA ARG A 125 -19.27 -4.49 22.07
C ARG A 125 -17.85 -4.21 22.57
N SER A 126 -17.70 -4.06 23.88
CA SER A 126 -16.46 -3.61 24.53
C SER A 126 -15.23 -4.51 24.31
N ILE A 127 -15.44 -5.80 24.04
CA ILE A 127 -14.36 -6.78 23.82
C ILE A 127 -13.68 -6.63 22.45
N VAL A 128 -14.20 -5.76 21.58
CA VAL A 128 -13.70 -5.59 20.20
C VAL A 128 -12.25 -5.11 20.20
N GLU A 129 -11.43 -5.85 19.46
CA GLU A 129 -9.99 -5.68 19.35
C GLU A 129 -9.53 -6.53 18.15
N PRO A 130 -9.43 -5.93 16.94
CA PRO A 130 -8.74 -6.52 15.80
C PRO A 130 -7.32 -6.95 16.16
N ASN A 131 -6.83 -8.04 15.56
CA ASN A 131 -5.41 -8.40 15.66
C ASN A 131 -4.52 -7.34 14.98
N GLU A 132 -3.21 -7.38 15.23
CA GLU A 132 -2.28 -6.37 14.73
C GLU A 132 -2.22 -6.32 13.19
N GLY A 133 -2.29 -7.47 12.51
CA GLY A 133 -2.28 -7.56 11.06
C GLY A 133 -3.50 -6.90 10.43
N PHE A 134 -4.69 -7.15 10.99
CA PHE A 134 -5.92 -6.50 10.57
C PHE A 134 -5.96 -5.02 10.90
N TRP A 135 -5.36 -4.60 12.02
CA TRP A 135 -5.23 -3.18 12.34
C TRP A 135 -4.38 -2.44 11.32
N LYS A 136 -3.20 -2.98 10.95
CA LYS A 136 -2.35 -2.43 9.89
C LYS A 136 -3.07 -2.35 8.54
N GLN A 137 -3.94 -3.32 8.24
CA GLN A 137 -4.78 -3.29 7.04
C GLN A 137 -5.82 -2.17 7.06
N LEU A 138 -6.42 -1.87 8.22
CA LEU A 138 -7.32 -0.73 8.39
C LEU A 138 -6.58 0.61 8.22
N GLU A 139 -5.37 0.72 8.78
CA GLU A 139 -4.51 1.91 8.59
C GLU A 139 -4.19 2.10 7.11
N LEU A 140 -3.73 1.04 6.42
CA LEU A 140 -3.47 1.07 4.98
C LEU A 140 -4.72 1.42 4.17
N TYR A 141 -5.90 0.90 4.56
CA TYR A 141 -7.16 1.25 3.91
C TYR A 141 -7.48 2.75 4.03
N GLY A 142 -7.24 3.33 5.21
CA GLY A 142 -7.34 4.77 5.44
C GLY A 142 -6.35 5.59 4.62
N ASP A 143 -5.08 5.17 4.58
CA ASP A 143 -4.01 5.82 3.80
C ASP A 143 -4.32 5.82 2.29
N MET A 144 -4.97 4.76 1.80
CA MET A 144 -5.47 4.64 0.43
C MET A 144 -6.76 5.43 0.17
N GLN A 145 -7.29 6.14 1.17
CA GLN A 145 -8.55 6.88 1.09
C GLN A 145 -9.77 5.98 0.82
N MET A 146 -9.74 4.76 1.36
CA MET A 146 -10.87 3.81 1.36
C MET A 146 -11.47 3.55 -0.05
N PRO A 147 -10.64 3.15 -1.03
CA PRO A 147 -11.06 3.07 -2.43
C PRO A 147 -12.11 1.97 -2.64
N GLU A 148 -12.91 2.10 -3.69
CA GLU A 148 -13.84 1.06 -4.13
C GLU A 148 -13.11 -0.15 -4.75
N ASN A 149 -11.95 0.08 -5.37
CA ASN A 149 -11.09 -0.98 -5.89
C ASN A 149 -9.72 -0.96 -5.21
N VAL A 150 -9.59 -1.81 -4.19
CA VAL A 150 -8.35 -1.94 -3.40
C VAL A 150 -7.21 -2.52 -4.25
N GLU A 151 -7.49 -3.51 -5.10
CA GLU A 151 -6.49 -4.26 -5.86
C GLU A 151 -5.76 -3.41 -6.92
N GLU A 152 -6.43 -2.38 -7.45
CA GLU A 152 -5.84 -1.44 -8.40
C GLU A 152 -4.99 -0.35 -7.75
N THR A 153 -5.00 -0.25 -6.42
CA THR A 153 -4.30 0.82 -5.71
C THR A 153 -2.79 0.49 -5.58
N PRO A 154 -1.88 1.39 -6.00
CA PRO A 154 -0.43 1.13 -5.94
C PRO A 154 0.10 0.80 -4.54
N ALA A 155 -0.44 1.43 -3.50
CA ALA A 155 -0.06 1.15 -2.11
C ALA A 155 -0.43 -0.27 -1.67
N TYR A 156 -1.61 -0.76 -2.05
CA TYR A 156 -2.04 -2.14 -1.81
C TYR A 156 -1.14 -3.14 -2.55
N GLN A 157 -0.89 -2.91 -3.84
CA GLN A 157 -0.02 -3.77 -4.65
C GLN A 157 1.39 -3.86 -4.07
N ARG A 158 1.91 -2.73 -3.56
CA ARG A 158 3.21 -2.68 -2.87
C ARG A 158 3.19 -3.48 -1.56
N TRP A 159 2.12 -3.37 -0.77
CA TRP A 159 1.95 -4.15 0.46
C TRP A 159 1.88 -5.65 0.18
N VAL A 160 1.09 -6.08 -0.80
CA VAL A 160 1.02 -7.49 -1.24
C VAL A 160 2.39 -7.99 -1.69
N TYR A 161 3.11 -7.21 -2.50
CA TYR A 161 4.45 -7.55 -2.95
C TYR A 161 5.45 -7.74 -1.81
N GLN A 162 5.42 -6.85 -0.80
CA GLN A 162 6.28 -6.98 0.39
C GLN A 162 6.04 -8.28 1.15
N ARG A 163 4.76 -8.66 1.34
CA ARG A 163 4.40 -9.92 1.99
C ARG A 163 4.84 -11.15 1.20
N GLN A 164 4.71 -11.11 -0.13
CA GLN A 164 5.21 -12.17 -1.01
C GLN A 164 6.73 -12.31 -0.93
N LEU A 165 7.46 -11.19 -0.85
CA LEU A 165 8.90 -11.21 -0.63
C LEU A 165 9.26 -11.82 0.74
N GLU A 166 8.54 -11.47 1.81
CA GLU A 166 8.75 -12.06 3.13
C GLU A 166 8.56 -13.59 3.12
N LEU A 167 7.49 -14.07 2.48
CA LEU A 167 7.23 -15.50 2.31
C LEU A 167 8.33 -16.20 1.49
N SER A 168 8.71 -15.62 0.34
CA SER A 168 9.79 -16.15 -0.50
C SER A 168 11.09 -16.27 0.29
N ARG A 169 11.39 -15.27 1.12
CA ARG A 169 12.57 -15.27 2.00
C ARG A 169 12.50 -16.32 3.10
N ALA A 170 11.35 -16.47 3.76
CA ALA A 170 11.16 -17.52 4.76
C ALA A 170 11.43 -18.92 4.20
N CYS A 171 11.15 -19.13 2.91
CA CYS A 171 11.42 -20.36 2.17
C CYS A 171 12.80 -20.41 1.49
N ALA A 172 13.66 -19.41 1.69
CA ALA A 172 14.97 -19.25 1.02
C ALA A 172 14.89 -19.27 -0.52
N GLN A 173 13.82 -18.73 -1.08
CA GLN A 173 13.53 -18.65 -2.51
C GLN A 173 13.56 -17.20 -3.03
N ALA A 174 13.75 -17.06 -4.34
CA ALA A 174 13.49 -15.82 -5.05
C ALA A 174 11.98 -15.67 -5.29
N PRO A 175 11.44 -14.44 -5.40
CA PRO A 175 10.05 -14.25 -5.80
C PRO A 175 9.80 -14.85 -7.19
N GLU A 176 8.58 -15.31 -7.43
CA GLU A 176 8.13 -15.75 -8.75
C GLU A 176 8.21 -14.57 -9.74
N ALA A 177 8.66 -14.84 -10.97
CA ALA A 177 8.98 -13.80 -11.96
C ALA A 177 7.79 -12.87 -12.28
N ASP A 178 6.59 -13.43 -12.40
CA ASP A 178 5.33 -12.73 -12.66
C ASP A 178 4.81 -11.93 -11.46
N LYS A 179 5.36 -12.17 -10.26
CA LYS A 179 5.03 -11.46 -9.03
C LYS A 179 6.03 -10.35 -8.67
N ILE A 180 7.07 -10.14 -9.47
CA ILE A 180 8.01 -9.04 -9.25
C ILE A 180 7.34 -7.72 -9.62
N ARG A 181 7.15 -6.85 -8.62
CA ARG A 181 6.67 -5.48 -8.83
C ARG A 181 7.80 -4.58 -9.33
N PHE A 182 7.61 -3.94 -10.48
CA PHE A 182 8.53 -2.95 -11.04
C PHE A 182 8.00 -1.53 -10.80
N GLU A 183 8.66 -0.77 -9.93
CA GLU A 183 8.08 0.46 -9.37
C GLU A 183 7.87 1.57 -10.42
N ASP A 184 8.66 1.56 -11.50
CA ASP A 184 8.51 2.49 -12.63
C ASP A 184 7.29 2.25 -13.51
N GLU A 185 6.58 1.13 -13.35
CA GLU A 185 5.32 0.84 -14.07
C GLU A 185 4.09 1.39 -13.32
N HIS A 186 4.24 1.74 -12.03
CA HIS A 186 3.13 2.14 -11.16
C HIS A 186 3.22 3.58 -10.63
N VAL A 187 4.40 4.20 -10.65
CA VAL A 187 4.60 5.58 -10.17
C VAL A 187 4.67 6.54 -11.37
N THR A 188 3.62 7.34 -11.56
CA THR A 188 3.49 8.27 -12.70
C THR A 188 3.91 9.72 -12.39
N GLU A 189 4.17 10.07 -11.13
CA GLU A 189 4.53 11.44 -10.74
C GLU A 189 6.03 11.77 -10.92
N GLN A 190 6.28 13.01 -11.35
CA GLN A 190 7.53 13.47 -11.98
C GLN A 190 8.48 14.25 -11.06
N THR A 191 8.38 14.12 -9.73
CA THR A 191 9.18 14.90 -8.78
C THR A 191 10.52 14.23 -8.42
N SER A 192 11.26 13.80 -9.44
CA SER A 192 12.63 13.30 -9.25
C SER A 192 13.61 14.46 -8.99
N GLY A 193 14.27 14.50 -7.84
CA GLY A 193 15.31 15.48 -7.53
C GLY A 193 16.59 15.33 -8.36
N PHE A 194 16.94 14.10 -8.73
CA PHE A 194 18.07 13.81 -9.64
C PHE A 194 17.91 12.46 -10.36
N GLU A 195 18.67 12.30 -11.44
CA GLU A 195 18.77 11.09 -12.24
C GLU A 195 20.10 10.39 -12.00
N MET A 196 20.08 9.07 -11.99
CA MET A 196 21.26 8.21 -11.88
C MET A 196 21.56 7.60 -13.24
N ARG A 197 22.76 7.84 -13.77
CA ARG A 197 23.19 7.40 -15.10
C ARG A 197 24.42 6.50 -15.00
N CYS A 198 24.58 5.55 -15.93
CA CYS A 198 25.79 4.73 -16.00
C CYS A 198 27.01 5.59 -16.31
N ARG A 199 28.05 5.57 -15.46
CA ARG A 199 29.29 6.35 -15.64
C ARG A 199 30.05 6.03 -16.93
N LYS A 200 29.90 4.81 -17.47
CA LYS A 200 30.64 4.39 -18.68
C LYS A 200 30.06 4.99 -19.97
N CYS A 201 28.74 5.19 -20.04
CA CYS A 201 28.10 5.61 -21.29
C CYS A 201 27.19 6.85 -21.15
N SER A 202 26.71 7.16 -19.95
CA SER A 202 25.84 8.28 -19.56
C SER A 202 24.60 8.54 -20.42
N ARG A 203 24.24 7.60 -21.31
CA ARG A 203 23.20 7.73 -22.34
C ARG A 203 21.81 7.96 -21.77
N ARG A 204 21.26 6.96 -21.07
CA ARG A 204 19.92 6.96 -20.49
C ARG A 204 20.00 6.86 -18.97
N PRO A 205 19.06 7.49 -18.23
CA PRO A 205 18.95 7.29 -16.80
C PRO A 205 18.64 5.80 -16.54
N LEU A 206 19.34 5.24 -15.55
CA LEU A 206 19.07 3.91 -15.02
C LEU A 206 18.03 3.97 -13.90
N ALA A 207 18.02 5.04 -13.12
CA ALA A 207 17.05 5.23 -12.05
C ALA A 207 16.90 6.73 -11.77
N THR A 208 15.83 7.11 -11.09
CA THR A 208 15.63 8.46 -10.55
C THR A 208 15.56 8.40 -9.03
N SER A 209 15.76 9.53 -8.36
CA SER A 209 15.82 9.59 -6.89
C SER A 209 14.52 9.14 -6.20
N GLN A 210 13.39 9.10 -6.91
CA GLN A 210 12.10 8.68 -6.34
C GLN A 210 12.02 7.17 -6.10
N TYR A 211 12.82 6.37 -6.82
CA TYR A 211 12.88 4.92 -6.64
C TYR A 211 13.93 4.51 -5.60
N LEU A 212 14.51 5.46 -4.85
CA LEU A 212 15.50 5.17 -3.82
C LEU A 212 14.81 4.63 -2.56
N THR A 213 15.26 3.47 -2.11
CA THR A 213 14.86 2.91 -0.82
C THR A 213 15.69 3.57 0.29
N SER A 214 15.02 4.31 1.18
CA SER A 214 15.64 4.93 2.33
C SER A 214 16.04 3.88 3.38
N HIS A 215 17.14 4.13 4.07
CA HIS A 215 17.59 3.33 5.20
C HIS A 215 18.26 4.24 6.22
N SER A 216 18.28 3.80 7.47
CA SER A 216 18.71 4.59 8.61
C SER A 216 20.16 5.01 8.45
N GLN A 217 20.37 6.32 8.44
CA GLN A 217 21.69 6.91 8.66
C GLN A 217 21.92 7.17 10.16
N ASP A 218 21.11 6.57 11.05
CA ASP A 218 21.36 6.65 12.47
C ASP A 218 22.54 5.76 12.82
N THR A 219 23.59 6.40 13.31
CA THR A 219 24.88 5.89 13.78
C THR A 219 25.99 5.81 12.71
N SER A 220 26.88 6.81 12.78
CA SER A 220 28.17 6.95 12.09
C SER A 220 28.18 7.60 10.70
N LYS A 221 29.09 8.57 10.54
CA LYS A 221 29.27 9.49 9.39
C LYS A 221 29.79 8.80 8.11
N THR A 222 29.52 7.52 7.89
CA THR A 222 29.98 6.80 6.69
C THR A 222 29.00 6.97 5.55
N LYS A 223 29.41 7.67 4.49
CA LYS A 223 28.63 7.79 3.25
C LYS A 223 28.42 6.40 2.65
N CYS A 224 27.17 6.00 2.43
CA CYS A 224 26.85 4.69 1.85
C CYS A 224 27.49 4.54 0.45
N ALA A 225 28.09 3.38 0.17
CA ALA A 225 28.74 3.08 -1.11
C ALA A 225 27.78 2.71 -2.24
N HIS A 226 26.50 2.50 -1.90
CA HIS A 226 25.45 2.03 -2.80
C HIS A 226 24.22 2.93 -2.74
N TYR A 227 23.52 3.03 -3.86
CA TYR A 227 22.12 3.44 -3.91
C TYR A 227 21.27 2.17 -3.88
N PHE A 228 20.34 2.07 -2.94
CA PHE A 228 19.34 1.01 -2.95
C PHE A 228 18.10 1.51 -3.67
N VAL A 229 17.56 0.66 -4.55
CA VAL A 229 16.41 1.02 -5.38
C VAL A 229 15.38 -0.10 -5.38
N ASP A 230 14.12 0.25 -5.58
CA ASP A 230 13.10 -0.73 -5.94
C ASP A 230 13.41 -1.38 -7.30
N PRO A 231 12.89 -2.58 -7.60
CA PRO A 231 13.02 -3.18 -8.93
C PRO A 231 12.52 -2.23 -10.02
N LEU A 232 13.29 -2.07 -11.09
CA LEU A 232 12.95 -1.23 -12.25
C LEU A 232 12.85 -2.08 -13.51
N SER A 233 11.95 -1.70 -14.43
CA SER A 233 11.56 -2.49 -15.59
C SER A 233 12.74 -2.92 -16.47
N TRP A 234 13.78 -2.10 -16.58
CA TRP A 234 14.97 -2.45 -17.35
C TRP A 234 15.83 -3.55 -16.71
N MET A 235 15.65 -3.83 -15.42
CA MET A 235 16.32 -4.92 -14.69
C MET A 235 15.62 -6.27 -14.90
N ARG A 236 14.39 -6.27 -15.44
CA ARG A 236 13.53 -7.44 -15.65
C ARG A 236 14.26 -8.66 -16.24
N PRO A 237 15.07 -8.54 -17.31
CA PRO A 237 15.74 -9.72 -17.90
C PRO A 237 16.69 -10.46 -16.94
N GLU A 238 17.17 -9.77 -15.90
CA GLU A 238 18.01 -10.38 -14.87
C GLU A 238 17.20 -10.86 -13.66
N LEU A 239 16.24 -10.06 -13.19
CA LEU A 239 15.48 -10.36 -11.97
C LEU A 239 14.50 -11.53 -12.14
N GLU A 240 13.98 -11.76 -13.34
CA GLU A 240 13.05 -12.86 -13.64
C GLU A 240 13.74 -14.23 -13.85
N GLN A 241 15.07 -14.31 -13.72
CA GLN A 241 15.80 -15.58 -13.90
C GLN A 241 15.63 -16.57 -12.74
N GLY A 242 14.94 -16.18 -11.66
CA GLY A 242 14.71 -17.03 -10.48
C GLY A 242 15.94 -17.28 -9.61
N LYS A 243 17.03 -16.52 -9.82
CA LYS A 243 18.25 -16.60 -9.01
C LYS A 243 18.06 -15.82 -7.71
N LEU A 244 18.67 -16.28 -6.62
CA LEU A 244 18.66 -15.59 -5.32
C LEU A 244 19.47 -14.30 -5.30
N GLU A 245 20.56 -14.26 -6.08
CA GLU A 245 21.45 -13.12 -6.18
C GLU A 245 22.13 -13.06 -7.55
N GLY A 246 22.59 -11.87 -7.93
CA GLY A 246 23.26 -11.67 -9.20
C GLY A 246 23.76 -10.25 -9.42
N ARG A 247 24.25 -10.00 -10.63
CA ARG A 247 24.85 -8.73 -11.04
C ARG A 247 23.87 -7.96 -11.90
N ILE A 248 23.82 -6.66 -11.73
CA ILE A 248 23.00 -5.76 -12.55
C ILE A 248 23.91 -5.09 -13.57
N GLU A 249 23.61 -5.26 -14.85
CA GLU A 249 24.39 -4.71 -15.95
C GLU A 249 23.65 -3.58 -16.66
N CYS A 250 24.39 -2.57 -17.13
CA CYS A 250 23.81 -1.49 -17.89
C CYS A 250 23.27 -2.02 -19.24
N PRO A 251 21.99 -1.76 -19.58
CA PRO A 251 21.38 -2.28 -20.82
C PRO A 251 22.02 -1.70 -22.10
N ASN A 252 22.82 -0.63 -21.99
CA ASN A 252 23.45 0.02 -23.14
C ASN A 252 24.90 -0.42 -23.39
N CYS A 253 25.65 -0.80 -22.35
CA CYS A 253 27.10 -1.03 -22.47
C CYS A 253 27.59 -2.28 -21.73
N HIS A 254 26.67 -3.04 -21.14
CA HIS A 254 26.90 -4.30 -20.41
C HIS A 254 27.95 -4.22 -19.31
N SER A 255 28.32 -3.02 -18.85
CA SER A 255 29.14 -2.89 -17.66
C SER A 255 28.30 -3.18 -16.45
N ASN A 256 28.84 -3.94 -15.50
CA ASN A 256 28.27 -4.10 -14.18
C ASN A 256 28.13 -2.71 -13.50
N VAL A 257 26.89 -2.37 -13.13
CA VAL A 257 26.52 -1.14 -12.43
C VAL A 257 26.03 -1.40 -11.01
N GLY A 258 25.80 -2.66 -10.63
CA GLY A 258 25.14 -3.02 -9.40
C GLY A 258 25.02 -4.52 -9.14
N LYS A 259 24.26 -4.88 -8.12
CA LYS A 259 23.94 -6.26 -7.75
C LYS A 259 22.57 -6.33 -7.06
N TYR A 260 21.96 -7.52 -7.11
CA TYR A 260 20.75 -7.82 -6.35
C TYR A 260 20.96 -9.04 -5.44
N ALA A 261 20.23 -9.10 -4.34
CA ALA A 261 20.09 -10.25 -3.46
C ALA A 261 18.68 -10.27 -2.84
N TRP A 262 17.86 -11.26 -3.18
CA TRP A 262 16.47 -11.34 -2.69
C TRP A 262 16.38 -11.62 -1.19
N GLN A 263 17.37 -12.32 -0.63
CA GLN A 263 17.47 -12.56 0.82
C GLN A 263 17.91 -11.32 1.61
N GLY A 264 18.36 -10.29 0.88
CA GLY A 264 18.86 -9.04 1.41
C GLY A 264 20.37 -8.91 1.36
N MET A 265 20.85 -7.70 1.62
CA MET A 265 22.28 -7.41 1.69
C MET A 265 22.56 -6.30 2.70
N GLN A 266 23.72 -6.39 3.35
CA GLN A 266 24.18 -5.36 4.27
C GLN A 266 24.74 -4.15 3.52
N CYS A 267 24.26 -2.95 3.85
CA CYS A 267 24.81 -1.69 3.41
C CYS A 267 26.10 -1.37 4.19
N SER A 268 26.98 -0.55 3.61
CA SER A 268 28.20 -0.08 4.29
C SER A 268 27.93 0.78 5.53
N CYS A 269 26.70 1.27 5.75
CA CYS A 269 26.32 1.94 6.99
C CYS A 269 25.90 0.97 8.11
N GLY A 270 25.77 -0.33 7.83
CA GLY A 270 25.34 -1.36 8.79
C GLY A 270 23.94 -1.91 8.54
N ASP A 271 23.07 -1.14 7.86
CA ASP A 271 21.68 -1.52 7.62
C ASP A 271 21.50 -2.73 6.72
N TRP A 272 20.50 -3.55 7.03
CA TRP A 272 20.12 -4.71 6.23
C TRP A 272 18.98 -4.35 5.27
N MET A 273 19.25 -4.41 3.96
CA MET A 273 18.30 -4.02 2.91
C MET A 273 17.61 -5.24 2.29
N VAL A 274 16.28 -5.19 2.18
CA VAL A 274 15.47 -6.27 1.61
C VAL A 274 14.35 -5.69 0.72
N PRO A 275 14.23 -6.13 -0.55
CA PRO A 275 15.23 -6.91 -1.27
C PRO A 275 16.50 -6.06 -1.45
N GLY A 276 17.65 -6.72 -1.52
CA GLY A 276 18.93 -6.05 -1.63
C GLY A 276 19.26 -5.67 -3.06
N ILE A 277 18.55 -4.71 -3.68
CA ILE A 277 18.82 -4.26 -5.06
C ILE A 277 19.60 -2.95 -5.00
N SER A 278 20.83 -2.97 -5.52
CA SER A 278 21.77 -1.86 -5.35
C SER A 278 22.51 -1.45 -6.63
N LEU A 279 22.66 -0.15 -6.82
CA LEU A 279 23.55 0.46 -7.81
C LEU A 279 24.80 1.01 -7.12
N ALA A 280 25.99 0.66 -7.61
CA ALA A 280 27.26 1.08 -7.01
C ALA A 280 27.57 2.55 -7.33
N LYS A 281 27.73 3.41 -6.30
CA LYS A 281 28.00 4.85 -6.51
C LYS A 281 29.24 5.12 -7.37
N GLY A 282 30.25 4.25 -7.30
CA GLY A 282 31.45 4.33 -8.14
C GLY A 282 31.23 4.05 -9.63
N ARG A 283 30.06 3.54 -10.02
CA ARG A 283 29.65 3.21 -11.40
C ARG A 283 28.51 4.08 -11.92
N ILE A 284 28.02 5.01 -11.09
CA ILE A 284 26.87 5.86 -11.36
C ILE A 284 27.28 7.33 -11.30
N ASP A 285 26.75 8.14 -12.23
CA ASP A 285 26.84 9.60 -12.20
C ASP A 285 25.45 10.18 -11.87
N GLU A 286 25.41 11.15 -10.97
CA GLU A 286 24.20 11.90 -10.63
C GLU A 286 24.06 13.12 -11.55
N ALA A 287 22.92 13.23 -12.23
CA ALA A 287 22.55 14.40 -13.02
C ALA A 287 21.30 15.06 -12.41
N ARG A 288 21.41 16.32 -11.97
CA ARG A 288 20.23 17.09 -11.54
C ARG A 288 19.46 17.56 -12.77
N LYS A 289 18.12 17.47 -12.73
CA LYS A 289 17.27 18.20 -13.68
C LYS A 289 17.46 19.69 -13.42
N GLY A 290 18.34 20.33 -14.18
CA GLY A 290 18.55 21.76 -14.09
C GLY A 290 17.27 22.50 -14.46
N GLY A 291 16.76 23.33 -13.55
CA GLY A 291 15.94 24.48 -13.96
C GLY A 291 16.73 25.28 -15.00
N VAL A 292 16.03 25.68 -16.06
CA VAL A 292 16.48 26.52 -17.20
C VAL A 292 17.97 26.88 -17.13
N SER A 293 18.80 26.11 -17.82
CA SER A 293 20.21 26.45 -17.98
C SER A 293 20.29 27.84 -18.62
N SER A 294 20.82 28.82 -17.89
CA SER A 294 21.32 30.05 -18.50
C SER A 294 22.33 29.64 -19.57
N ILE A 295 22.02 30.02 -20.81
CA ILE A 295 22.87 29.80 -21.97
C ILE A 295 24.22 30.44 -21.66
N ARG A 296 25.28 29.63 -21.51
CA ARG A 296 26.65 30.15 -21.48
C ARG A 296 26.91 30.82 -22.83
N ARG A 297 26.98 32.15 -22.83
CA ARG A 297 27.48 32.89 -23.99
C ARG A 297 28.97 32.55 -24.19
N PRO A 298 29.43 32.34 -25.43
CA PRO A 298 30.85 32.21 -25.70
C PRO A 298 31.57 33.53 -25.36
N PRO A 299 32.83 33.47 -24.88
CA PRO A 299 33.59 34.66 -24.56
C PRO A 299 34.00 35.36 -25.86
N GLY A 300 33.52 36.60 -26.08
CA GLY A 300 33.99 37.46 -27.18
C GLY A 300 32.98 38.27 -27.98
N ALA A 301 31.73 38.45 -27.54
CA ALA A 301 30.80 39.36 -28.23
C ALA A 301 30.85 40.79 -27.62
N PRO A 302 31.13 41.85 -28.40
CA PRO A 302 31.10 43.23 -27.91
C PRO A 302 29.68 43.63 -27.51
N GLY A 303 29.54 44.28 -26.35
CA GLY A 303 28.25 44.70 -25.79
C GLY A 303 27.57 45.75 -26.65
N ALA A 304 26.30 45.50 -27.00
CA ALA A 304 25.43 46.53 -27.54
C ALA A 304 25.07 47.54 -26.43
N PRO A 305 25.01 48.86 -26.71
CA PRO A 305 24.67 49.85 -25.69
C PRO A 305 23.20 49.74 -25.29
N LEU A 306 22.91 49.87 -24.00
CA LEU A 306 21.55 50.00 -23.48
C LEU A 306 20.93 51.34 -23.94
N PRO A 307 19.63 51.39 -24.30
CA PRO A 307 18.97 52.66 -24.60
C PRO A 307 18.77 53.47 -23.32
N ASN A 308 19.12 54.74 -23.42
CA ASN A 308 19.05 55.73 -22.35
C ASN A 308 17.58 56.07 -22.03
N GLN A 309 17.16 55.87 -20.77
CA GLN A 309 15.91 56.41 -20.25
C GLN A 309 16.14 57.87 -19.87
N ASN A 310 15.68 58.83 -20.69
CA ASN A 310 15.11 60.13 -20.27
C ASN A 310 15.05 61.14 -21.44
N ALA A 311 13.84 61.36 -21.93
CA ALA A 311 13.29 62.61 -22.50
C ALA A 311 11.90 62.24 -23.04
N GLY A 312 10.78 62.89 -22.76
CA GLY A 312 10.44 64.12 -22.06
C GLY A 312 8.96 64.35 -22.41
N LEU A 313 8.18 64.87 -21.46
CA LEU A 313 6.85 65.43 -21.72
C LEU A 313 6.96 66.59 -22.73
N GLU A 314 5.97 66.73 -23.62
CA GLU A 314 5.19 67.96 -23.92
C GLU A 314 4.63 68.01 -25.36
N ASN A 315 3.31 68.21 -25.43
CA ASN A 315 2.52 69.04 -26.35
C ASN A 315 2.68 68.91 -27.88
N LEU A 316 1.69 68.28 -28.54
CA LEU A 316 0.63 68.91 -29.36
C LEU A 316 -0.32 67.85 -29.93
#